data_AF-A0A7Y0X907-F1
#
_entry.id   AF-A0A7Y0X907-F1
#
_cell.length_a   1.000
_cell.length_b   1.000
_cell.length_c   1.000
_cell.angle_alpha   90.00
_cell.angle_beta   90.00
_cell.angle_gamma   90.00
#
_symmetry.space_group_name_H-M   'P 1'
#
loop_
_entity.id
_entity.type
_entity.pdbx_description
1 polymer ?
#
loop_
_entity_poly.entity_id
_entity_poly.type
_entity_poly.pdbx_seq_one_letter_code
_entity_poly.pdbx_strand_id
1 'polypeptide(L)'
;MLKKIQHIKKLGVFKDFSWDSEVKNKGGAVQNFVDINIIYGRNYSGKTTLSRIARALETGYLSDKYGSPSFQLKFADNSDVTLETLSSRNKNIR
;
A
#
# COMPACT_ATOMS: atom_id res chain seq x y z
N MET A 1 -8.73 0.52 10.49
CA MET A 1 -7.74 1.49 9.99
C MET A 1 -6.57 0.79 9.32
N LEU A 2 -6.14 1.26 8.15
CA LEU A 2 -4.91 0.80 7.48
C LEU A 2 -3.69 1.29 8.27
N LYS A 3 -2.77 0.38 8.64
CA LYS A 3 -1.58 0.70 9.42
C LYS A 3 -0.39 1.07 8.53
N LYS A 4 -0.12 0.27 7.49
CA LYS A 4 0.96 0.50 6.51
C LYS A 4 0.79 -0.40 5.28
N ILE A 5 1.49 -0.07 4.20
CA ILE A 5 1.72 -0.99 3.07
C ILE A 5 3.02 -1.74 3.38
N GLN A 6 2.99 -3.00 3.80
CA GLN A 6 4.21 -3.72 4.18
C GLN A 6 5.20 -3.85 3.04
N HIS A 7 4.74 -4.34 1.89
CA HIS A 7 5.58 -4.61 0.72
C HIS A 7 4.87 -4.26 -0.57
N ILE A 8 5.63 -3.83 -1.58
CA ILE A 8 5.17 -3.65 -2.96
C ILE A 8 6.21 -4.22 -3.91
N LYS A 9 5.82 -5.17 -4.77
CA LYS A 9 6.69 -5.79 -5.76
C LYS A 9 6.13 -5.65 -7.16
N LYS A 10 7.01 -5.31 -8.11
CA LYS A 10 6.72 -5.23 -9.56
C LYS A 10 5.47 -4.39 -9.90
N LEU A 11 5.24 -3.30 -9.19
CA LEU A 11 4.06 -2.44 -9.38
C LEU A 11 4.48 -1.00 -9.63
N GLY A 12 4.26 -0.52 -10.86
CA GLY A 12 4.71 0.81 -11.29
C GLY A 12 6.21 0.97 -11.12
N VAL A 13 6.64 1.98 -10.35
CA VAL A 13 8.06 2.24 -10.06
C VAL A 13 8.62 1.41 -8.91
N PHE A 14 7.77 0.71 -8.15
CA PHE A 14 8.20 -0.09 -7.01
C PHE A 14 8.61 -1.50 -7.48
N LYS A 15 9.92 -1.79 -7.40
CA LYS A 15 10.47 -3.11 -7.74
C LYS A 15 10.34 -4.10 -6.57
N ASP A 16 10.83 -3.72 -5.40
CA ASP A 16 10.80 -4.50 -4.16
C ASP A 16 10.82 -3.57 -2.93
N PHE A 17 9.77 -2.77 -2.80
CA PHE A 17 9.66 -1.80 -1.72
C PHE A 17 9.31 -2.49 -0.40
N SER A 18 9.98 -2.08 0.68
CA SER A 18 9.73 -2.52 2.06
C SER A 18 9.52 -1.31 2.96
N TRP A 19 8.33 -1.20 3.56
CA TRP A 19 7.98 -0.01 4.33
C TRP A 19 8.85 0.19 5.55
N ASP A 20 9.25 -0.89 6.21
CA ASP A 20 10.02 -0.83 7.46
C ASP A 20 11.47 -0.42 7.21
N SER A 21 11.98 -0.57 5.97
CA SER A 21 13.29 -0.02 5.58
C SER A 21 13.20 1.43 5.12
N GLU A 22 12.16 1.77 4.35
CA GLU A 22 12.09 3.04 3.61
C GLU A 22 11.35 4.17 4.36
N VAL A 23 10.35 3.85 5.19
CA VAL A 23 9.44 4.86 5.78
C VAL A 23 9.74 5.02 7.27
N LYS A 24 10.74 5.86 7.54
CA LYS A 24 11.25 6.13 8.89
C LYS A 24 11.13 7.60 9.25
N ASN A 25 10.89 7.86 10.53
CA ASN A 25 11.03 9.20 11.08
C ASN A 25 12.52 9.58 11.20
N LYS A 26 12.80 10.83 11.62
CA LYS A 26 14.16 11.34 11.82
C LYS A 26 15.00 10.52 12.81
N GLY A 27 14.35 9.80 13.73
CA GLY A 27 15.00 8.91 14.70
C GLY A 27 15.22 7.49 14.21
N GLY A 28 14.91 7.19 12.93
CA GLY A 28 15.07 5.85 12.34
C GLY A 28 13.96 4.86 12.68
N ALA A 29 12.97 5.25 13.49
CA ALA A 29 11.82 4.40 13.80
C ALA A 29 10.82 4.39 12.63
N VAL A 30 10.23 3.22 12.38
CA VAL A 30 9.22 3.04 11.33
C VAL A 30 8.00 3.91 11.61
N GLN A 31 7.56 4.64 10.60
CA GLN A 31 6.37 5.50 10.68
C GLN A 31 5.18 4.81 10.04
N ASN A 32 4.09 4.63 10.79
CA ASN A 32 2.83 4.09 10.27
C ASN A 32 1.95 5.23 9.73
N PHE A 33 0.90 4.87 9.00
CA PHE A 33 -0.18 5.80 8.71
C PHE A 33 -0.84 6.28 10.01
N VAL A 34 -1.24 7.55 10.01
CA VAL A 34 -2.07 8.20 11.04
C VAL A 34 -3.39 8.67 10.43
N ASP A 35 -4.19 9.45 11.14
CA ASP A 35 -5.50 9.90 10.66
C ASP A 35 -5.41 10.72 9.35
N ILE A 36 -4.41 11.59 9.25
CA ILE A 36 -4.15 12.42 8.07
C ILE A 36 -2.72 12.19 7.59
N ASN A 37 -2.58 11.76 6.33
CA ASN A 37 -1.28 11.49 5.72
C ASN A 37 -1.12 12.32 4.44
N ILE A 38 0.00 13.00 4.30
CA ILE A 38 0.34 13.75 3.09
C ILE A 38 1.46 13.02 2.36
N ILE A 39 1.17 12.55 1.14
CA ILE A 39 2.14 11.87 0.28
C ILE A 39 2.42 12.78 -0.92
N TYR A 40 3.65 13.27 -1.03
CA TYR A 40 4.07 14.18 -2.10
C TYR A 40 5.42 13.79 -2.68
N GLY A 41 5.77 14.35 -3.84
CA GLY A 41 7.00 14.04 -4.56
C GLY A 41 6.93 14.43 -6.03
N ARG A 42 8.06 14.30 -6.74
CA ARG A 42 8.17 14.62 -8.18
C ARG A 42 7.23 13.77 -9.03
N ASN A 43 6.95 14.21 -10.26
CA ASN A 43 6.26 13.36 -11.23
C ASN A 43 7.02 12.03 -11.39
N TYR A 44 6.27 10.95 -11.61
CA TYR A 44 6.79 9.58 -11.70
C TYR A 44 7.36 8.99 -10.40
N SER A 45 7.28 9.68 -9.25
CA SER A 45 7.76 9.15 -7.96
C SER A 45 6.89 8.04 -7.33
N GLY A 46 5.90 7.51 -8.05
CA GLY A 46 5.04 6.42 -7.56
C GLY A 46 3.77 6.84 -6.81
N LYS A 47 3.45 8.14 -6.69
CA LYS A 47 2.22 8.63 -6.02
C LYS A 47 0.94 7.98 -6.57
N THR A 48 0.78 7.98 -7.89
CA THR A 48 -0.36 7.35 -8.58
C THR A 48 -0.40 5.84 -8.37
N THR A 49 0.76 5.20 -8.16
CA THR A 49 0.81 3.77 -7.85
C THR A 49 0.27 3.51 -6.44
N LEU A 50 0.65 4.33 -5.45
CA LEU A 50 0.12 4.23 -4.10
C LEU A 50 -1.40 4.48 -4.05
N SER A 51 -1.91 5.47 -4.80
CA SER A 51 -3.36 5.70 -4.86
C SER A 51 -4.11 4.55 -5.53
N ARG A 52 -3.50 3.84 -6.48
CA ARG A 52 -4.07 2.63 -7.08
C ARG A 52 -4.13 1.46 -6.10
N ILE A 53 -3.17 1.32 -5.19
CA ILE A 53 -3.23 0.31 -4.11
C ILE A 53 -4.40 0.62 -3.17
N ALA A 54 -4.55 1.89 -2.75
CA ALA A 54 -5.69 2.30 -1.94
C ALA A 54 -7.03 2.07 -2.66
N ARG A 55 -7.10 2.38 -3.96
CA ARG A 55 -8.28 2.12 -4.79
C ARG A 55 -8.58 0.62 -4.94
N ALA A 56 -7.56 -0.21 -5.11
CA ALA A 56 -7.73 -1.65 -5.20
C ALA A 56 -8.26 -2.24 -3.89
N LEU A 57 -7.82 -1.68 -2.77
CA LEU A 57 -8.36 -2.01 -1.46
C LEU A 57 -9.85 -1.65 -1.32
N GLU A 58 -10.31 -0.53 -1.89
CA GLU A 58 -11.74 -0.16 -1.90
C GLU A 58 -12.59 -1.01 -2.86
N THR A 59 -12.04 -1.36 -4.03
CA THR A 59 -12.80 -1.96 -5.14
C THR A 59 -12.65 -3.46 -5.24
N GLY A 60 -11.74 -4.06 -4.49
CA GLY A 60 -11.47 -5.50 -4.50
C GLY A 60 -10.65 -5.97 -5.71
N TYR A 61 -10.19 -5.08 -6.59
CA TYR A 61 -9.42 -5.46 -7.78
C TYR A 61 -8.31 -4.46 -8.12
N LEU A 62 -7.23 -4.96 -8.72
CA LEU A 62 -6.18 -4.16 -9.35
C LEU A 62 -6.21 -4.43 -10.86
N SER A 63 -6.01 -3.40 -11.68
CA SER A 63 -6.01 -3.56 -13.14
C SER A 63 -4.95 -4.57 -13.63
N ASP A 64 -5.32 -5.43 -14.57
CA ASP A 64 -4.47 -6.48 -15.14
C ASP A 64 -3.27 -5.97 -15.97
N LYS A 65 -3.17 -4.65 -16.19
CA LYS A 65 -2.09 -4.03 -16.97
C LYS A 65 -0.71 -4.14 -16.31
N TYR A 66 -0.61 -4.57 -15.05
CA TYR A 66 0.63 -4.56 -14.27
C TYR A 66 1.46 -5.86 -14.35
N GLY A 67 1.13 -6.79 -15.24
CA GLY A 67 1.83 -8.07 -15.32
C GLY A 67 1.57 -8.91 -14.06
N SER A 68 2.59 -9.16 -13.25
CA SER A 68 2.47 -9.93 -11.99
C SER A 68 2.87 -9.09 -10.77
N PRO A 69 2.10 -8.04 -10.42
CA PRO A 69 2.37 -7.23 -9.24
C PRO A 69 1.99 -8.00 -7.98
N SER A 70 2.59 -7.64 -6.85
CA SER A 70 2.08 -8.03 -5.54
C SER A 70 2.27 -6.91 -4.53
N PHE A 71 1.38 -6.87 -3.54
CA PHE A 71 1.52 -5.99 -2.40
C PHE A 71 0.86 -6.61 -1.17
N GLN A 72 1.29 -6.17 0.01
CA GLN A 72 0.70 -6.58 1.28
C GLN A 72 0.42 -5.36 2.14
N LEU A 73 -0.76 -5.34 2.75
CA LEU A 73 -1.26 -4.27 3.61
C LEU A 73 -1.43 -4.80 5.02
N LYS A 74 -0.96 -4.03 6.02
CA LYS A 74 -1.20 -4.31 7.44
C LYS A 74 -2.30 -3.41 7.96
N PHE A 75 -3.27 -3.96 8.67
CA PHE A 75 -4.27 -3.19 9.41
C PHE A 75 -3.89 -3.07 10.90
N ALA A 76 -4.52 -2.11 11.59
CA ALA A 76 -4.29 -1.89 13.02
C ALA A 76 -4.68 -3.10 13.89
N ASP A 77 -5.64 -3.91 13.45
CA ASP A 77 -6.06 -5.16 14.08
C ASP A 77 -5.11 -6.35 13.79
N ASN A 78 -3.91 -6.07 13.28
CA ASN A 78 -2.93 -7.03 12.81
C ASN A 78 -3.38 -7.96 11.69
N SER A 79 -4.54 -7.73 11.08
CA SER A 79 -4.93 -8.48 9.88
C SER A 79 -4.14 -8.03 8.66
N ASP A 80 -3.83 -8.98 7.79
CA ASP A 80 -3.12 -8.76 6.53
C ASP A 80 -4.08 -8.83 5.33
N VAL A 81 -3.78 -8.06 4.29
CA VAL A 81 -4.45 -8.12 2.98
C VAL A 81 -3.41 -8.14 1.89
N THR A 82 -3.59 -9.06 0.97
CA THR A 82 -2.81 -9.23 -0.26
C THR A 82 -3.69 -9.00 -1.48
N LEU A 83 -3.10 -8.97 -2.67
CA LEU A 83 -3.85 -8.84 -3.92
C LEU A 83 -4.89 -9.96 -4.08
N GLU A 84 -4.55 -11.19 -3.70
CA GLU A 84 -5.39 -12.38 -3.81
C GLU A 84 -6.57 -12.37 -2.84
N THR A 85 -6.43 -11.66 -1.72
CA THR A 85 -7.45 -11.58 -0.66
C THR A 85 -8.26 -10.29 -0.70
N LEU A 86 -8.06 -9.46 -1.73
CA LEU A 86 -8.83 -8.22 -1.92
C LEU A 86 -10.32 -8.48 -2.13
N SER A 87 -10.65 -9.45 -3.00
CA SER A 87 -12.03 -9.71 -3.43
C SER A 87 -12.88 -10.42 -2.38
N SER A 88 -12.25 -11.11 -1.43
CA SER A 88 -12.93 -11.90 -0.40
C SER A 88 -13.25 -11.12 0.88
N ARG A 89 -12.93 -9.82 0.95
CA ARG A 89 -13.12 -9.03 2.17
C ARG A 89 -14.41 -8.20 2.19
N ASN A 90 -15.18 -8.39 3.27
CA ASN A 90 -16.32 -7.57 3.69
C ASN A 90 -15.90 -6.50 4.73
N LYS A 91 -14.88 -5.67 4.45
CA LYS A 91 -14.62 -4.47 5.26
C LYS A 91 -15.03 -3.25 4.46
N ASN A 92 -16.07 -2.53 4.90
CA ASN A 92 -16.42 -1.24 4.32
C ASN A 92 -15.27 -0.27 4.58
N ILE A 93 -14.65 0.23 3.50
CA ILE A 93 -13.54 1.20 3.55
C ILE A 93 -14.06 2.62 3.24
N ARG A 94 -15.39 2.80 3.30
CA ARG A 94 -16.08 4.09 3.30
C ARG A 94 -16.77 4.31 4.63
#